data_AF-A0A5E5PD06-F1
#
_entry.id   AF-A0A5E5PD06-F1
#
_cell.length_a   1.000
_cell.length_b   1.000
_cell.length_c   1.000
_cell.angle_alpha   90.00
_cell.angle_beta   90.00
_cell.angle_gamma   90.00
#
_symmetry.space_group_name_H-M   'P 1'
#
loop_
_entity.id
_entity.type
_entity.pdbx_description
1 polymer ?
#
loop_
_entity_poly.entity_id
_entity_poly.type
_entity_poly.pdbx_seq_one_letter_code
_entity_poly.pdbx_strand_id
1 'polypeptide(L)'
;MHHFAILRMSDSTTTGNSPTPPAEAAKPVAARPVFIVSDGTGITAETFAHSILAQFEMRFRQIRVPFVDSVDKAYETAQRINEMYRTENVRPIIFSTLVDARANEILRNCQGVILDMFQTFIEPLEVELGLKSMHAIGRVHQNADSEAYKNRIEAVNFSLAHDDGQSNKNLQSADVILVGVSRSGKTPTTLYLAMQYGVKAANYPLIPEDFERERLPSTLDQYKEKIFGLSIDPQRLSEIRNERRPGSKYASLENCRYEVNEAEAMMRREGIKWLSSTHKSIEEIATTILQEIKLERDVY
;
A
#
# COMPACT_ATOMS: atom_id res chain seq x y z
N MET A 1 -43.87 93.04 -3.43
CA MET A 1 -43.23 92.83 -2.11
C MET A 1 -42.80 91.38 -2.04
N HIS A 2 -41.50 91.14 -1.76
CA HIS A 2 -40.81 89.96 -1.19
C HIS A 2 -41.33 88.51 -1.41
N HIS A 3 -40.55 87.43 -1.45
CA HIS A 3 -39.16 87.07 -1.79
C HIS A 3 -39.10 85.52 -1.60
N PHE A 4 -38.53 84.78 -2.55
CA PHE A 4 -37.71 83.54 -2.43
C PHE A 4 -38.20 82.14 -1.93
N ALA A 5 -37.64 81.13 -2.65
CA ALA A 5 -37.27 79.72 -2.34
C ALA A 5 -38.38 78.65 -2.23
N ILE A 6 -38.57 77.73 -3.21
CA ILE A 6 -37.80 76.51 -3.63
C ILE A 6 -37.89 75.33 -2.65
N LEU A 7 -38.57 74.24 -3.08
CA LEU A 7 -38.05 72.86 -2.99
C LEU A 7 -38.69 71.98 -4.09
N ARG A 8 -37.84 71.29 -4.87
CA ARG A 8 -38.19 70.50 -6.07
C ARG A 8 -38.43 69.02 -5.76
N MET A 9 -39.41 68.51 -6.51
CA MET A 9 -39.72 67.16 -7.01
C MET A 9 -38.66 66.06 -6.79
N SER A 10 -39.13 64.92 -6.26
CA SER A 10 -38.44 63.63 -6.17
C SER A 10 -38.85 62.73 -7.34
N ASP A 11 -37.90 62.32 -8.17
CA ASP A 11 -38.06 61.31 -9.22
C ASP A 11 -37.28 60.03 -8.90
N SER A 12 -37.89 58.92 -9.30
CA SER A 12 -37.46 57.53 -9.25
C SER A 12 -36.14 57.24 -9.97
N THR A 13 -35.24 56.45 -9.36
CA THR A 13 -34.10 55.82 -10.06
C THR A 13 -33.84 54.38 -9.59
N THR A 14 -34.07 53.48 -10.54
CA THR A 14 -33.28 52.30 -10.97
C THR A 14 -32.21 51.74 -10.02
N THR A 15 -32.38 50.45 -9.68
CA THR A 15 -31.45 49.58 -8.95
C THR A 15 -30.13 49.39 -9.69
N GLY A 16 -29.04 49.94 -9.13
CA GLY A 16 -27.66 49.70 -9.57
C GLY A 16 -27.09 48.42 -8.98
N ASN A 17 -26.62 47.52 -9.84
CA ASN A 17 -25.91 46.29 -9.49
C ASN A 17 -24.44 46.65 -9.21
N SER A 18 -24.02 46.64 -7.94
CA SER A 18 -22.61 46.81 -7.56
C SER A 18 -21.87 45.47 -7.67
N PRO A 19 -20.67 45.42 -8.27
CA PRO A 19 -19.89 44.19 -8.31
C PRO A 19 -19.37 43.87 -6.91
N THR A 20 -19.70 42.66 -6.43
CA THR A 20 -19.05 42.02 -5.28
C THR A 20 -17.53 42.08 -5.42
N PRO A 21 -16.78 42.42 -4.36
CA PRO A 21 -15.33 42.34 -4.42
C PRO A 21 -14.91 40.88 -4.68
N PRO A 22 -13.82 40.63 -5.43
CA PRO A 22 -13.35 39.28 -5.67
C PRO A 22 -13.08 38.60 -4.33
N ALA A 23 -13.63 37.39 -4.16
CA ALA A 23 -13.36 36.55 -3.02
C ALA A 23 -11.84 36.42 -2.86
N GLU A 24 -11.34 36.85 -1.70
CA GLU A 24 -9.95 36.67 -1.30
C GLU A 24 -9.65 35.17 -1.45
N ALA A 25 -8.74 34.83 -2.38
CA ALA A 25 -8.38 33.44 -2.62
C ALA A 25 -7.90 32.84 -1.30
N ALA A 26 -8.67 31.89 -0.75
CA ALA A 26 -8.33 31.23 0.50
C ALA A 26 -6.88 30.73 0.39
N LYS A 27 -6.03 31.19 1.32
CA LYS A 27 -4.67 30.67 1.45
C LYS A 27 -4.77 29.14 1.44
N PRO A 28 -3.95 28.42 0.65
CA PRO A 28 -3.99 26.98 0.64
C PRO A 28 -3.83 26.50 2.09
N VAL A 29 -4.79 25.71 2.57
CA VAL A 29 -4.74 25.13 3.92
C VAL A 29 -3.41 24.40 4.03
N ALA A 30 -2.48 24.93 4.82
CA ALA A 30 -1.19 24.31 5.03
C ALA A 30 -1.43 22.91 5.58
N ALA A 31 -0.88 21.90 4.90
CA ALA A 31 -1.09 20.52 5.30
C ALA A 31 -0.56 20.30 6.71
N ARG A 32 -1.39 19.73 7.61
CA ARG A 32 -1.03 19.59 9.02
C ARG A 32 0.18 18.65 9.16
N PRO A 33 1.23 19.05 9.89
CA PRO A 33 2.40 18.19 10.05
C PRO A 33 2.10 16.94 10.88
N VAL A 34 2.60 15.80 10.40
CA VAL A 34 2.53 14.52 11.09
C VAL A 34 3.94 13.93 11.16
N PHE A 35 4.48 13.76 12.35
CA PHE A 35 5.75 13.08 12.59
C PHE A 35 5.50 11.60 12.82
N ILE A 36 6.31 10.75 12.18
CA ILE A 36 6.26 9.30 12.31
C ILE A 36 7.61 8.87 12.86
N VAL A 37 7.66 8.66 14.17
CA VAL A 37 8.89 8.49 14.94
C VAL A 37 9.04 7.04 15.37
N SER A 38 10.19 6.44 15.04
CA SER A 38 10.44 5.02 15.30
C SER A 38 11.90 4.78 15.69
N ASP A 39 12.14 3.84 16.59
CA ASP A 39 13.46 3.33 16.96
C ASP A 39 14.04 2.39 15.89
N GLY A 40 13.17 1.78 15.07
CA GLY A 40 13.52 1.01 13.89
C GLY A 40 13.33 1.79 12.59
N THR A 41 12.90 1.09 11.53
CA THR A 41 12.71 1.70 10.21
C THR A 41 11.54 2.67 10.17
N GLY A 42 10.53 2.53 11.04
CA GLY A 42 9.30 3.34 11.01
C GLY A 42 8.27 2.92 9.97
N ILE A 43 8.47 1.80 9.26
CA ILE A 43 7.49 1.28 8.29
C ILE A 43 6.16 0.93 8.98
N THR A 44 6.22 0.23 10.12
CA THR A 44 5.02 -0.13 10.90
C THR A 44 4.23 1.10 11.35
N ALA A 45 4.94 2.11 11.87
CA ALA A 45 4.36 3.37 12.31
C ALA A 45 3.71 4.12 11.14
N GLU A 46 4.38 4.11 9.98
CA GLU A 46 3.93 4.78 8.76
C GLU A 46 2.68 4.15 8.17
N THR A 47 2.66 2.82 8.03
CA THR A 47 1.47 2.10 7.55
C THR A 47 0.27 2.37 8.45
N PHE A 48 0.45 2.30 9.78
CA PHE A 48 -0.62 2.56 10.72
C PHE A 48 -1.10 4.02 10.67
N ALA A 49 -0.18 4.98 10.69
CA ALA A 49 -0.50 6.40 10.58
C ALA A 49 -1.29 6.69 9.30
N HIS A 50 -0.85 6.14 8.16
CA HIS A 50 -1.54 6.29 6.88
C HIS A 50 -2.99 5.77 6.95
N SER A 51 -3.21 4.56 7.49
CA SER A 51 -4.55 3.97 7.63
C SER A 51 -5.48 4.80 8.51
N ILE A 52 -4.98 5.34 9.63
CA ILE A 52 -5.79 6.17 10.54
C ILE A 52 -6.07 7.53 9.93
N LEU A 53 -5.08 8.18 9.32
CA LEU A 53 -5.23 9.51 8.73
C LEU A 53 -6.16 9.51 7.51
N ALA A 54 -6.26 8.39 6.78
CA ALA A 54 -7.19 8.22 5.66
C ALA A 54 -8.67 8.35 6.06
N GLN A 55 -9.00 8.24 7.36
CA GLN A 55 -10.36 8.45 7.88
C GLN A 55 -10.77 9.93 7.97
N PHE A 56 -9.86 10.87 7.67
CA PHE A 56 -10.09 12.30 7.78
C PHE A 56 -9.94 12.98 6.42
N GLU A 57 -10.91 13.81 6.04
CA GLU A 57 -10.87 14.64 4.82
C GLU A 57 -9.97 15.88 5.02
N MET A 58 -8.69 15.65 5.31
CA MET A 58 -7.68 16.69 5.55
C MET A 58 -6.35 16.35 4.89
N ARG A 59 -5.61 17.37 4.44
CA ARG A 59 -4.24 17.20 3.96
C ARG A 59 -3.26 17.13 5.13
N PHE A 60 -2.46 16.07 5.14
CA PHE A 60 -1.38 15.88 6.10
C PHE A 60 -0.03 15.91 5.41
N ARG A 61 0.97 16.52 6.06
CA ARG A 61 2.37 16.45 5.63
C ARG A 61 3.11 15.49 6.54
N GLN A 62 3.30 14.26 6.07
CA GLN A 62 3.95 13.20 6.83
C GLN A 62 5.49 13.36 6.78
N ILE A 63 6.14 13.26 7.94
CA ILE A 63 7.57 13.41 8.15
C ILE A 63 8.05 12.17 8.91
N ARG A 64 8.73 11.26 8.21
CA ARG A 64 9.30 10.06 8.81
C ARG A 64 10.63 10.37 9.50
N VAL A 65 10.77 9.89 10.73
CA VAL A 65 11.97 10.04 11.57
C VAL A 65 12.35 8.65 12.10
N PRO A 66 13.09 7.85 11.29
CA PRO A 66 13.49 6.51 11.67
C PRO A 66 14.73 6.52 12.59
N PHE A 67 15.01 5.38 13.22
CA PHE A 67 16.21 5.13 14.03
C PHE A 67 16.41 6.09 15.21
N VAL A 68 15.33 6.54 15.85
CA VAL A 68 15.35 7.30 17.12
C VAL A 68 15.53 6.31 18.28
N ASP A 69 16.71 5.70 18.33
CA ASP A 69 17.09 4.62 19.25
C ASP A 69 17.88 5.13 20.48
N SER A 70 17.98 6.45 20.66
CA SER A 70 18.69 7.07 21.77
C SER A 70 17.96 8.30 22.31
N VAL A 71 18.27 8.63 23.57
CA VAL A 71 17.76 9.83 24.25
C VAL A 71 18.16 11.11 23.50
N ASP A 72 19.38 11.19 22.98
CA ASP A 72 19.86 12.36 22.25
C ASP A 72 19.06 12.58 20.95
N LYS A 73 18.82 11.51 20.19
CA LYS A 73 17.98 11.58 18.99
C LYS A 73 16.52 11.94 19.30
N ALA A 74 16.01 11.52 20.47
CA ALA A 74 14.68 11.91 20.93
C ALA A 74 14.61 13.41 21.23
N TYR A 75 15.66 13.99 21.85
CA TYR A 75 15.75 15.44 22.06
C TYR A 75 15.83 16.21 20.75
N GLU A 76 16.67 15.78 19.80
CA GLU A 76 16.73 16.40 18.46
C GLU A 76 15.38 16.36 17.76
N THR A 77 14.68 15.24 17.84
CA THR A 77 13.34 15.07 17.26
C THR A 77 12.32 16.00 17.93
N ALA A 78 12.31 16.08 19.26
CA ALA A 78 11.45 16.98 20.02
C ALA A 78 11.73 18.45 19.69
N GLN A 79 13.00 18.85 19.55
CA GLN A 79 13.38 20.19 19.13
C GLN A 79 12.85 20.53 17.73
N ARG A 80 12.99 19.61 16.78
CA ARG A 80 12.46 19.77 15.41
C ARG A 80 10.93 19.92 15.41
N ILE A 81 10.22 19.15 16.22
CA ILE A 81 8.76 19.26 16.37
C ILE A 81 8.39 20.63 16.95
N ASN A 82 9.08 21.05 18.01
CA ASN A 82 8.84 22.34 18.66
C ASN A 82 9.07 23.52 17.71
N GLU A 83 10.12 23.45 16.90
CA GLU A 83 10.43 24.47 15.92
C GLU A 83 9.37 24.53 14.82
N MET A 84 8.89 23.37 14.36
CA MET A 84 7.78 23.31 13.40
C MET A 84 6.49 23.91 13.97
N TYR A 85 6.19 23.64 15.24
CA TYR A 85 5.06 24.26 15.91
C TYR A 85 5.19 25.79 15.97
N ARG A 86 6.37 26.31 16.34
CA ARG A 86 6.62 27.77 16.39
C ARG A 86 6.50 28.44 15.04
N THR A 87 7.05 27.82 13.99
CA THR A 87 7.11 28.41 12.65
C THR A 87 5.78 28.33 11.91
N GLU A 88 5.05 27.23 12.04
CA GLU A 88 3.79 27.01 11.31
C GLU A 88 2.56 27.37 12.14
N ASN A 89 2.71 27.58 13.45
CA ASN A 89 1.64 27.85 14.39
C ASN A 89 0.50 26.81 14.34
N VAL A 90 0.85 25.57 14.00
CA VAL A 90 -0.06 24.42 13.93
C VAL A 90 0.55 23.28 14.73
N ARG A 91 -0.19 22.77 15.72
CA ARG A 91 0.27 21.68 16.60
C ARG A 91 0.48 20.38 15.80
N PRO A 92 1.73 19.87 15.67
CA PRO A 92 2.00 18.62 14.96
C PRO A 92 1.36 17.41 15.64
N ILE A 93 1.02 16.40 14.84
CA ILE A 93 0.64 15.07 15.32
C ILE A 93 1.89 14.19 15.28
N ILE A 94 2.06 13.29 16.25
CA ILE A 94 3.24 12.43 16.36
C ILE A 94 2.74 11.00 16.55
N PHE A 95 2.99 10.12 15.58
CA PHE A 95 2.88 8.68 15.78
C PHE A 95 4.24 8.17 16.26
N SER A 96 4.28 7.54 17.42
CA SER A 96 5.50 7.02 18.04
C SER A 96 5.45 5.51 18.20
N THR A 97 6.53 4.82 17.86
CA THR A 97 6.77 3.41 18.21
C THR A 97 8.02 3.24 19.07
N LEU A 98 8.45 4.28 19.80
CA LEU A 98 9.62 4.14 20.65
C LEU A 98 9.33 3.18 21.80
N VAL A 99 10.30 2.34 22.15
CA VAL A 99 10.19 1.42 23.30
C VAL A 99 10.95 1.90 24.54
N ASP A 100 11.99 2.74 24.38
CA ASP A 100 12.69 3.35 25.52
C ASP A 100 11.77 4.39 26.19
N ALA A 101 11.42 4.14 27.45
CA ALA A 101 10.54 5.00 28.24
C ALA A 101 11.06 6.44 28.38
N ARG A 102 12.38 6.65 28.47
CA ARG A 102 12.98 7.99 28.56
C ARG A 102 12.84 8.74 27.25
N ALA A 103 13.06 8.06 26.12
CA ALA A 103 12.89 8.65 24.81
C ALA A 103 11.42 9.03 24.55
N ASN A 104 10.47 8.17 24.96
CA ASN A 104 9.04 8.49 24.92
C ASN A 104 8.67 9.70 25.79
N GLU A 105 9.20 9.78 27.01
CA GLU A 105 8.93 10.91 27.92
C GLU A 105 9.39 12.24 27.31
N ILE A 106 10.53 12.26 26.62
CA ILE A 106 11.02 13.45 25.90
C ILE A 106 10.03 13.89 24.82
N LEU A 107 9.51 12.94 24.02
CA LEU A 107 8.50 13.25 23.00
C LEU A 107 7.16 13.66 23.61
N ARG A 108 6.74 13.08 24.74
CA ARG A 108 5.51 13.47 25.45
C ARG A 108 5.53 14.93 25.90
N ASN A 109 6.71 15.44 26.22
CA ASN A 109 6.91 16.82 26.67
C ASN A 109 7.11 17.84 25.53
N CYS A 110 7.03 17.43 24.26
CA CYS A 110 7.13 18.35 23.12
C CYS A 110 5.78 19.03 22.79
N GLN A 111 5.82 20.06 21.94
CA GLN A 111 4.68 20.87 21.49
C GLN A 111 3.88 20.17 20.38
N GLY A 112 3.59 18.88 20.56
CA GLY A 112 2.80 18.06 19.63
C GLY A 112 1.74 17.23 20.34
N VAL A 113 0.88 16.55 19.59
CA VAL A 113 -0.03 15.52 20.11
C VAL A 113 0.60 14.17 19.80
N ILE A 114 0.98 13.43 20.85
CA ILE A 114 1.60 12.11 20.71
C ILE A 114 0.55 11.00 20.77
N LEU A 115 0.63 10.10 19.78
CA LEU A 115 -0.07 8.84 19.68
C LEU A 115 0.99 7.75 19.79
N ASP A 116 1.19 7.27 21.01
CA ASP A 116 2.14 6.20 21.31
C ASP A 116 1.49 4.85 20.99
N MET A 117 1.91 4.26 19.89
CA MET A 117 1.31 3.04 19.37
C MET A 117 1.59 1.84 20.26
N PHE A 118 2.75 1.79 20.92
CA PHE A 118 3.07 0.63 21.75
C PHE A 118 2.45 0.75 23.13
N GLN A 119 2.58 1.87 23.83
CA GLN A 119 1.98 1.96 25.16
C GLN A 119 0.46 1.81 25.15
N THR A 120 -0.22 2.35 24.12
CA THR A 120 -1.69 2.25 24.00
C THR A 120 -2.19 0.81 23.92
N PHE A 121 -1.42 -0.11 23.33
CA PHE A 121 -1.83 -1.52 23.15
C PHE A 121 -1.12 -2.50 24.08
N ILE A 122 0.11 -2.18 24.55
CA ILE A 122 0.87 -3.06 25.44
C ILE A 122 0.23 -3.10 26.83
N GLU A 123 -0.18 -1.96 27.40
CA GLU A 123 -0.71 -1.94 28.76
C GLU A 123 -1.95 -2.86 28.94
N PRO A 124 -2.96 -2.84 28.05
CA PRO A 124 -4.05 -3.81 28.10
C PRO A 124 -3.59 -5.28 27.98
N LEU A 125 -2.59 -5.55 27.12
CA LEU A 125 -2.05 -6.90 26.95
C LEU A 125 -1.27 -7.37 28.18
N GLU A 126 -0.55 -6.49 28.87
CA GLU A 126 0.14 -6.86 30.11
C GLU A 126 -0.84 -7.28 31.20
N VAL A 127 -1.98 -6.57 31.29
CA VAL A 127 -3.05 -6.89 32.23
C VAL A 127 -3.69 -8.23 31.87
N GLU A 128 -4.04 -8.45 30.62
CA GLU A 128 -4.69 -9.67 30.15
C GLU A 128 -3.77 -10.91 30.29
N LEU A 129 -2.49 -10.75 29.95
CA LEU A 129 -1.53 -11.85 29.98
C LEU A 129 -0.96 -12.09 31.39
N GLY A 130 -1.15 -11.16 32.34
CA GLY A 130 -0.52 -11.18 33.65
C GLY A 130 1.02 -11.11 33.58
N LEU A 131 1.56 -10.60 32.47
CA LEU A 131 2.99 -10.52 32.18
C LEU A 131 3.38 -9.08 31.90
N LYS A 132 4.52 -8.64 32.44
CA LYS A 132 5.11 -7.37 32.02
C LYS A 132 5.81 -7.52 30.68
N SER A 133 5.60 -6.56 29.80
CA SER A 133 6.32 -6.43 28.55
C SER A 133 7.80 -6.29 28.86
N MET A 134 8.62 -7.02 28.11
CA MET A 134 10.07 -6.99 28.29
C MET A 134 10.69 -5.64 27.88
N HIS A 135 9.90 -4.68 27.36
CA HIS A 135 10.36 -3.36 26.88
C HIS A 135 11.64 -3.44 26.03
N ALA A 136 11.83 -4.57 25.36
CA ALA A 136 13.14 -4.97 24.87
C ALA A 136 13.48 -4.20 23.60
N ILE A 137 14.21 -3.09 23.78
CA ILE A 137 14.96 -2.39 22.74
C ILE A 137 15.63 -3.44 21.85
N GLY A 138 15.26 -3.47 20.56
CA GLY A 138 16.05 -4.15 19.53
C GLY A 138 15.75 -5.62 19.23
N ARG A 139 14.71 -6.27 19.77
CA ARG A 139 14.40 -7.68 19.37
C ARG A 139 13.73 -7.84 18.00
N VAL A 140 13.23 -6.78 17.38
CA VAL A 140 12.72 -6.85 16.00
C VAL A 140 13.86 -7.15 15.00
N HIS A 141 15.12 -6.91 15.38
CA HIS A 141 16.29 -7.08 14.49
C HIS A 141 17.13 -8.36 14.71
N GLN A 142 16.77 -9.28 15.62
CA GLN A 142 17.65 -10.41 16.00
C GLN A 142 17.29 -11.79 15.45
N ASN A 143 16.52 -11.90 14.35
CA ASN A 143 16.14 -13.21 13.81
C ASN A 143 16.58 -13.46 12.36
N ALA A 144 17.70 -12.87 11.93
CA ALA A 144 18.32 -13.23 10.65
C ALA A 144 18.70 -14.73 10.57
N ASP A 145 18.90 -15.39 11.72
CA ASP A 145 19.15 -16.84 11.80
C ASP A 145 17.91 -17.70 12.04
N SER A 146 16.72 -17.08 12.17
CA SER A 146 15.49 -17.84 12.38
C SER A 146 15.16 -18.72 11.19
N GLU A 147 14.58 -19.89 11.45
CA GLU A 147 14.06 -20.76 10.37
C GLU A 147 13.04 -20.02 9.50
N ALA A 148 12.21 -19.14 10.09
CA ALA A 148 11.28 -18.30 9.35
C ALA A 148 11.99 -17.39 8.33
N TYR A 149 13.10 -16.75 8.72
CA TYR A 149 13.88 -15.94 7.79
C TYR A 149 14.52 -16.78 6.69
N LYS A 150 15.10 -17.95 7.03
CA LYS A 150 15.68 -18.88 6.04
C LYS A 150 14.63 -19.36 5.03
N ASN A 151 13.46 -19.79 5.52
CA ASN A 151 12.33 -20.20 4.68
C ASN A 151 11.87 -19.08 3.75
N ARG A 152 11.83 -17.84 4.24
CA ARG A 152 11.49 -16.66 3.43
C ARG A 152 12.53 -16.40 2.33
N ILE A 153 13.82 -16.50 2.64
CA ILE A 153 14.89 -16.36 1.64
C ILE A 153 14.80 -17.48 0.59
N GLU A 154 14.52 -18.71 1.00
CA GLU A 154 14.28 -19.81 0.06
C GLU A 154 13.07 -19.53 -0.85
N ALA A 155 11.97 -19.01 -0.30
CA ALA A 155 10.79 -18.64 -1.06
C ALA A 155 11.09 -17.55 -2.10
N VAL A 156 11.85 -16.53 -1.72
CA VAL A 156 12.27 -15.46 -2.64
C VAL A 156 13.15 -16.02 -3.76
N ASN A 157 14.16 -16.85 -3.43
CA ASN A 157 15.01 -17.48 -4.42
C ASN A 157 14.20 -18.39 -5.35
N PHE A 158 13.23 -19.12 -4.82
CA PHE A 158 12.32 -19.95 -5.60
C PHE A 158 11.49 -19.12 -6.59
N SER A 159 10.83 -18.06 -6.12
CA SER A 159 10.00 -17.20 -6.96
C SER A 159 10.82 -16.49 -8.05
N LEU A 160 12.02 -16.00 -7.72
CA LEU A 160 12.94 -15.40 -8.70
C LEU A 160 13.37 -16.42 -9.76
N ALA A 161 13.68 -17.66 -9.38
CA ALA A 161 14.05 -18.72 -10.31
C ALA A 161 12.91 -19.15 -11.26
N HIS A 162 11.66 -18.85 -10.91
CA HIS A 162 10.47 -19.20 -11.69
C HIS A 162 9.81 -18.00 -12.39
N ASP A 163 10.33 -16.77 -12.25
CA ASP A 163 9.71 -15.60 -12.87
C ASP A 163 9.94 -15.52 -14.40
N ASP A 164 11.09 -16.02 -14.86
CA ASP A 164 11.49 -15.95 -16.27
C ASP A 164 10.82 -17.01 -17.18
N GLY A 165 9.84 -17.78 -16.67
CA GLY A 165 9.02 -18.71 -17.45
C GLY A 165 9.78 -19.86 -18.14
N GLN A 166 11.09 -20.00 -17.90
CA GLN A 166 11.96 -20.98 -18.58
C GLN A 166 12.22 -22.24 -17.75
N SER A 167 11.88 -22.25 -16.46
CA SER A 167 12.07 -23.41 -15.60
C SER A 167 10.75 -24.05 -15.22
N ASN A 168 10.31 -25.04 -16.00
CA ASN A 168 9.29 -26.01 -15.55
C ASN A 168 9.83 -26.98 -14.48
N LYS A 169 11.07 -26.80 -14.03
CA LYS A 169 11.71 -27.68 -13.05
C LYS A 169 11.21 -27.31 -11.66
N ASN A 170 10.90 -28.31 -10.84
CA ASN A 170 10.57 -28.18 -9.42
C ASN A 170 9.24 -27.47 -9.09
N LEU A 171 8.27 -27.44 -10.01
CA LEU A 171 6.89 -27.01 -9.71
C LEU A 171 6.25 -27.79 -8.56
N GLN A 172 6.69 -29.03 -8.31
CA GLN A 172 6.27 -29.83 -7.17
C GLN A 172 6.47 -29.12 -5.83
N SER A 173 7.58 -28.36 -5.70
CA SER A 173 7.93 -27.61 -4.50
C SER A 173 7.29 -26.22 -4.40
N ALA A 174 6.50 -25.81 -5.41
CA ALA A 174 5.71 -24.61 -5.33
C ALA A 174 4.58 -24.79 -4.31
N ASP A 175 4.30 -23.74 -3.56
CA ASP A 175 3.11 -23.60 -2.72
C ASP A 175 1.93 -23.11 -3.56
N VAL A 176 2.21 -22.22 -4.53
CA VAL A 176 1.25 -21.67 -5.49
C VAL A 176 1.87 -21.53 -6.87
N ILE A 177 1.08 -21.78 -7.92
CA ILE A 177 1.44 -21.58 -9.31
C ILE A 177 0.48 -20.55 -9.91
N LEU A 178 0.99 -19.36 -10.24
CA LEU A 178 0.20 -18.32 -10.89
C LEU A 178 0.20 -18.51 -12.40
N VAL A 179 -0.99 -18.59 -13.00
CA VAL A 179 -1.20 -18.70 -14.45
C VAL A 179 -1.92 -17.47 -15.00
N GLY A 180 -1.71 -17.16 -16.28
CA GLY A 180 -2.40 -16.07 -16.98
C GLY A 180 -1.55 -15.43 -18.07
N VAL A 181 -2.13 -14.46 -18.78
CA VAL A 181 -1.47 -13.76 -19.89
C VAL A 181 -0.27 -12.92 -19.43
N SER A 182 0.73 -12.73 -20.30
CA SER A 182 1.87 -11.85 -19.98
C SER A 182 1.39 -10.45 -19.61
N ARG A 183 1.95 -9.87 -18.53
CA ARG A 183 1.56 -8.58 -17.92
C ARG A 183 0.23 -8.54 -17.15
N SER A 184 -0.35 -9.67 -16.77
CA SER A 184 -1.50 -9.72 -15.84
C SER A 184 -1.16 -9.47 -14.36
N GLY A 185 0.10 -9.18 -14.01
CA GLY A 185 0.50 -8.90 -12.63
C GLY A 185 1.10 -10.09 -11.86
N LYS A 186 1.36 -11.23 -12.53
CA LYS A 186 1.96 -12.42 -11.90
C LYS A 186 3.30 -12.16 -11.23
N THR A 187 4.29 -11.65 -11.97
CA THR A 187 5.65 -11.35 -11.48
C THR A 187 5.69 -10.55 -10.17
N PRO A 188 5.05 -9.37 -10.07
CA PRO A 188 5.07 -8.64 -8.80
C PRO A 188 4.31 -9.38 -7.69
N THR A 189 3.28 -10.15 -8.03
CA THR A 189 2.50 -10.94 -7.06
C THR A 189 3.29 -12.11 -6.50
N THR A 190 3.98 -12.90 -7.33
CA THR A 190 4.80 -14.04 -6.87
C THR A 190 5.95 -13.58 -5.98
N LEU A 191 6.58 -12.46 -6.32
CA LEU A 191 7.63 -11.87 -5.50
C LEU A 191 7.08 -11.34 -4.17
N TYR A 192 5.92 -10.68 -4.18
CA TYR A 192 5.29 -10.19 -2.96
C TYR A 192 4.89 -11.34 -2.02
N LEU A 193 4.29 -12.40 -2.56
CA LEU A 193 3.97 -13.63 -1.83
C LEU A 193 5.21 -14.23 -1.15
N ALA A 194 6.33 -14.29 -1.85
CA ALA A 194 7.57 -14.78 -1.27
C ALA A 194 8.13 -13.84 -0.18
N MET A 195 8.17 -12.54 -0.43
CA MET A 195 8.80 -11.57 0.47
C MET A 195 8.02 -11.35 1.76
N GLN A 196 6.69 -11.22 1.67
CA GLN A 196 5.87 -10.94 2.85
C GLN A 196 5.48 -12.22 3.59
N TYR A 197 5.14 -13.24 2.83
CA TYR A 197 4.50 -14.44 3.36
C TYR A 197 5.40 -15.68 3.31
N GLY A 198 6.61 -15.60 2.73
CA GLY A 198 7.50 -16.75 2.64
C GLY A 198 6.95 -17.89 1.77
N VAL A 199 6.05 -17.57 0.84
CA VAL A 199 5.38 -18.55 -0.03
C VAL A 199 6.20 -18.79 -1.29
N LYS A 200 6.47 -20.07 -1.61
CA LYS A 200 7.15 -20.50 -2.85
C LYS A 200 6.19 -20.37 -4.03
N ALA A 201 6.14 -19.19 -4.65
CA ALA A 201 5.21 -18.86 -5.72
C ALA A 201 5.86 -18.97 -7.10
N ALA A 202 5.38 -19.88 -7.95
CA ALA A 202 5.85 -20.02 -9.33
C ALA A 202 5.02 -19.17 -10.30
N ASN A 203 5.67 -18.54 -11.28
CA ASN A 203 5.01 -17.78 -12.35
C ASN A 203 5.00 -18.62 -13.63
N TYR A 204 3.82 -19.10 -14.04
CA TYR A 204 3.66 -19.86 -15.27
C TYR A 204 2.91 -19.03 -16.32
N PRO A 205 3.59 -18.47 -17.33
CA PRO A 205 2.92 -17.71 -18.38
C PRO A 205 2.11 -18.64 -19.27
N LEU A 206 0.85 -18.27 -19.54
CA LEU A 206 0.08 -18.91 -20.62
C LEU A 206 0.49 -18.27 -21.95
N ILE A 207 0.83 -19.11 -22.92
CA ILE A 207 1.28 -18.70 -24.26
C ILE A 207 0.23 -19.03 -25.32
N PRO A 208 0.27 -18.38 -26.51
CA PRO A 208 -0.70 -18.63 -27.59
C PRO A 208 -0.90 -20.10 -27.94
N GLU A 209 0.17 -20.90 -27.90
CA GLU A 209 0.15 -22.33 -28.19
C GLU A 209 -0.66 -23.13 -27.16
N ASP A 210 -0.81 -22.63 -25.93
CA ASP A 210 -1.67 -23.24 -24.91
C ASP A 210 -3.14 -22.94 -25.23
N PHE A 211 -3.45 -21.72 -25.69
CA PHE A 211 -4.81 -21.31 -26.08
C PHE A 211 -5.31 -22.13 -27.28
N GLU A 212 -4.47 -22.34 -28.29
CA GLU A 212 -4.79 -23.17 -29.46
C GLU A 212 -5.13 -24.63 -29.09
N ARG A 213 -4.54 -25.14 -28.01
CA ARG A 213 -4.81 -26.49 -27.50
C ARG A 213 -6.06 -26.56 -26.62
N GLU A 214 -6.61 -25.41 -26.23
CA GLU A 214 -7.80 -25.28 -25.41
C GLU A 214 -7.71 -26.02 -24.04
N ARG A 215 -6.51 -26.32 -23.58
CA ARG A 215 -6.26 -27.07 -22.33
C ARG A 215 -5.05 -26.51 -21.61
N LEU A 216 -4.99 -26.72 -20.30
CA LEU A 216 -3.78 -26.43 -19.56
C LEU A 216 -2.57 -27.21 -20.12
N PRO A 217 -1.37 -26.63 -20.03
CA PRO A 217 -0.14 -27.38 -20.24
C PRO A 217 -0.11 -28.64 -19.38
N SER A 218 0.17 -29.79 -19.99
CA SER A 218 0.14 -31.10 -19.30
C SER A 218 1.14 -31.21 -18.13
N THR A 219 2.15 -30.35 -18.10
CA THR A 219 3.08 -30.20 -16.99
C THR A 219 2.41 -29.73 -15.70
N LEU A 220 1.24 -29.09 -15.79
CA LEU A 220 0.47 -28.53 -14.69
C LEU A 220 -0.65 -29.46 -14.19
N ASP A 221 -1.00 -30.52 -14.91
CA ASP A 221 -2.15 -31.39 -14.58
C ASP A 221 -2.10 -31.95 -13.16
N GLN A 222 -0.90 -32.33 -12.71
CA GLN A 222 -0.66 -32.88 -11.37
C GLN A 222 -0.63 -31.83 -10.24
N TYR A 223 -0.70 -30.54 -10.58
CA TYR A 223 -0.60 -29.43 -9.63
C TYR A 223 -1.86 -28.57 -9.57
N LYS A 224 -2.99 -29.02 -10.15
CA LYS A 224 -4.24 -28.24 -10.27
C LYS A 224 -4.68 -27.55 -8.97
N GLU A 225 -4.52 -28.21 -7.82
CA GLU A 225 -4.90 -27.68 -6.51
C GLU A 225 -4.05 -26.47 -6.07
N LYS A 226 -2.85 -26.31 -6.64
CA LYS A 226 -1.92 -25.21 -6.36
C LYS A 226 -2.05 -24.06 -7.38
N ILE A 227 -2.86 -24.22 -8.43
CA ILE A 227 -2.95 -23.25 -9.52
C ILE A 227 -3.94 -22.14 -9.17
N PHE A 228 -3.53 -20.90 -9.41
CA PHE A 228 -4.41 -19.75 -9.33
C PHE A 228 -4.21 -18.81 -10.51
N GLY A 229 -5.30 -18.37 -11.11
CA GLY A 229 -5.29 -17.53 -12.30
C GLY A 229 -5.26 -16.04 -11.99
N LEU A 230 -4.48 -15.29 -12.76
CA LEU A 230 -4.58 -13.83 -12.85
C LEU A 230 -5.02 -13.41 -14.25
N SER A 231 -6.22 -12.85 -14.32
CA SER A 231 -6.75 -12.16 -15.49
C SER A 231 -6.54 -10.65 -15.38
N ILE A 232 -6.82 -9.93 -16.45
CA ILE A 232 -6.70 -8.48 -16.54
C ILE A 232 -7.63 -7.97 -17.65
N ASP A 233 -8.16 -6.76 -17.47
CA ASP A 233 -8.94 -6.09 -18.49
C ASP A 233 -8.09 -5.90 -19.79
N PRO A 234 -8.62 -6.23 -20.98
CA PRO A 234 -7.87 -6.14 -22.22
C PRO A 234 -7.39 -4.73 -22.57
N GLN A 235 -8.15 -3.68 -22.22
CA GLN A 235 -7.76 -2.31 -22.50
C GLN A 235 -6.59 -1.91 -21.60
N ARG A 236 -6.68 -2.22 -20.31
CA ARG A 236 -5.57 -2.01 -19.37
C ARG A 236 -4.31 -2.81 -19.77
N LEU A 237 -4.49 -4.05 -20.23
CA LEU A 237 -3.39 -4.87 -20.72
C LEU A 237 -2.72 -4.25 -21.94
N SER A 238 -3.51 -3.75 -22.89
CA SER A 238 -3.00 -3.09 -24.09
C SER A 238 -2.18 -1.84 -23.74
N GLU A 239 -2.63 -1.03 -22.79
CA GLU A 239 -1.87 0.13 -22.28
C GLU A 239 -0.50 -0.30 -21.75
N ILE A 240 -0.46 -1.26 -20.81
CA ILE A 240 0.78 -1.75 -20.18
C ILE A 240 1.73 -2.36 -21.22
N ARG A 241 1.19 -3.08 -22.21
CA ARG A 241 2.00 -3.67 -23.28
C ARG A 241 2.50 -2.63 -24.26
N ASN A 242 1.74 -1.57 -24.53
CA ASN A 242 2.17 -0.45 -25.35
C ASN A 242 3.30 0.33 -24.68
N GLU A 243 3.27 0.54 -23.37
CA GLU A 243 4.41 1.14 -22.64
C GLU A 243 5.69 0.32 -22.83
N ARG A 244 5.58 -1.02 -22.85
CA ARG A 244 6.74 -1.92 -23.02
C ARG A 244 7.21 -2.02 -24.48
N ARG A 245 6.27 -2.14 -25.42
CA ARG A 245 6.51 -2.39 -26.85
C ARG A 245 5.47 -1.63 -27.70
N PRO A 246 5.65 -0.31 -27.88
CA PRO A 246 4.67 0.55 -28.55
C PRO A 246 4.34 0.08 -29.97
N GLY A 247 3.06 0.09 -30.35
CA GLY A 247 2.61 -0.16 -31.73
C GLY A 247 2.80 -1.59 -32.24
N SER A 248 3.13 -2.54 -31.36
CA SER A 248 3.32 -3.94 -31.74
C SER A 248 1.99 -4.72 -31.77
N LYS A 249 1.92 -5.81 -32.57
CA LYS A 249 0.78 -6.75 -32.53
C LYS A 249 0.52 -7.28 -31.11
N TYR A 250 1.59 -7.57 -30.37
CA TYR A 250 1.54 -7.99 -28.96
C TYR A 250 0.77 -7.02 -28.06
N ALA A 251 0.89 -5.71 -28.33
CA ALA A 251 0.24 -4.65 -27.57
C ALA A 251 -1.10 -4.20 -28.16
N SER A 252 -1.51 -4.72 -29.32
CA SER A 252 -2.78 -4.34 -29.94
C SER A 252 -3.96 -4.76 -29.06
N LEU A 253 -5.00 -3.93 -29.03
CA LEU A 253 -6.20 -4.22 -28.25
C LEU A 253 -6.88 -5.51 -28.71
N GLU A 254 -6.87 -5.79 -30.01
CA GLU A 254 -7.39 -7.02 -30.60
C GLU A 254 -6.66 -8.26 -30.06
N ASN A 255 -5.33 -8.25 -30.06
CA ASN A 255 -4.54 -9.36 -29.54
C ASN A 255 -4.72 -9.54 -28.03
N CYS A 256 -4.78 -8.43 -27.28
CA CYS A 256 -5.03 -8.47 -25.83
C CYS A 256 -6.42 -9.04 -25.49
N ARG A 257 -7.45 -8.65 -26.25
CA ARG A 257 -8.81 -9.20 -26.09
C ARG A 257 -8.85 -10.70 -26.35
N TYR A 258 -8.21 -11.13 -27.44
CA TYR A 258 -8.09 -12.55 -27.78
C TYR A 258 -7.41 -13.33 -26.64
N GLU A 259 -6.19 -12.96 -26.25
CA GLU A 259 -5.44 -13.71 -25.23
C GLU A 259 -6.14 -13.75 -23.87
N VAL A 260 -6.76 -12.63 -23.44
CA VAL A 260 -7.49 -12.59 -22.17
C VAL A 260 -8.72 -13.51 -22.22
N ASN A 261 -9.51 -13.43 -23.29
CA ASN A 261 -10.71 -14.26 -23.43
C ASN A 261 -10.37 -15.76 -23.46
N GLU A 262 -9.33 -16.14 -24.20
CA GLU A 262 -8.88 -17.53 -24.27
C GLU A 262 -8.33 -18.03 -22.94
N ALA A 263 -7.53 -17.21 -22.24
CA ALA A 263 -7.04 -17.55 -20.90
C ALA A 263 -8.19 -17.75 -19.91
N GLU A 264 -9.18 -16.86 -19.89
CA GLU A 264 -10.35 -17.00 -19.00
C GLU A 264 -11.22 -18.20 -19.36
N ALA A 265 -11.44 -18.45 -20.66
CA ALA A 265 -12.20 -19.61 -21.13
C ALA A 265 -11.52 -20.92 -20.74
N MET A 266 -10.19 -21.00 -20.91
CA MET A 266 -9.39 -22.15 -20.47
C MET A 266 -9.48 -22.35 -18.96
N MET A 267 -9.24 -21.30 -18.15
CA MET A 267 -9.31 -21.41 -16.69
C MET A 267 -10.70 -21.87 -16.23
N ARG A 268 -11.78 -21.36 -16.86
CA ARG A 268 -13.16 -21.80 -16.59
C ARG A 268 -13.38 -23.27 -16.90
N ARG A 269 -12.93 -23.74 -18.07
CA ARG A 269 -13.07 -25.14 -18.51
C ARG A 269 -12.34 -26.10 -17.57
N GLU A 270 -11.18 -25.68 -17.07
CA GLU A 270 -10.31 -26.49 -16.21
C GLU A 270 -10.65 -26.40 -14.72
N GLY A 271 -11.62 -25.55 -14.35
CA GLY A 271 -12.02 -25.32 -12.96
C GLY A 271 -10.98 -24.58 -12.13
N ILE A 272 -10.06 -23.84 -12.77
CA ILE A 272 -9.11 -22.99 -12.08
C ILE A 272 -9.85 -21.77 -11.53
N LYS A 273 -9.57 -21.38 -10.29
CA LYS A 273 -10.02 -20.10 -9.74
C LYS A 273 -9.12 -18.97 -10.23
N TRP A 274 -9.69 -17.82 -10.57
CA TRP A 274 -8.92 -16.64 -10.96
C TRP A 274 -9.52 -15.35 -10.41
N LEU A 275 -8.71 -14.29 -10.39
CA LEU A 275 -9.16 -12.93 -10.14
C LEU A 275 -8.66 -12.00 -11.25
N SER A 276 -9.36 -10.88 -11.44
CA SER A 276 -8.86 -9.76 -12.26
C SER A 276 -8.00 -8.82 -11.42
N SER A 277 -6.82 -8.50 -11.94
CA SER A 277 -5.82 -7.60 -11.33
C SER A 277 -5.99 -6.11 -11.70
N THR A 278 -6.93 -5.77 -12.60
CA THR A 278 -7.06 -4.41 -13.18
C THR A 278 -7.12 -3.28 -12.14
N HIS A 279 -7.85 -3.49 -11.04
CA HIS A 279 -8.11 -2.46 -10.02
C HIS A 279 -7.71 -2.91 -8.61
N LYS A 280 -6.91 -3.97 -8.49
CA LYS A 280 -6.47 -4.48 -7.20
C LYS A 280 -5.00 -4.18 -6.99
N SER A 281 -4.65 -3.81 -5.77
CA SER A 281 -3.27 -3.75 -5.30
C SER A 281 -2.65 -5.16 -5.24
N ILE A 282 -1.33 -5.24 -5.22
CA ILE A 282 -0.63 -6.54 -5.14
C ILE A 282 -0.96 -7.22 -3.80
N GLU A 283 -1.14 -6.42 -2.75
CA GLU A 283 -1.53 -6.81 -1.41
C GLU A 283 -2.89 -7.51 -1.38
N GLU A 284 -3.90 -6.91 -2.03
CA GLU A 284 -5.25 -7.49 -2.13
C GLU A 284 -5.25 -8.78 -2.96
N ILE A 285 -4.49 -8.81 -4.06
CA ILE A 285 -4.32 -10.00 -4.91
C ILE A 285 -3.70 -11.14 -4.09
N ALA A 286 -2.58 -10.88 -3.41
CA ALA A 286 -1.88 -11.86 -2.60
C ALA A 286 -2.77 -12.39 -1.46
N THR A 287 -3.50 -11.51 -0.78
CA THR A 287 -4.43 -11.90 0.30
C THR A 287 -5.53 -12.82 -0.24
N THR A 288 -6.11 -12.49 -1.41
CA THR A 288 -7.12 -13.35 -2.05
C THR A 288 -6.55 -14.72 -2.39
N ILE A 289 -5.33 -14.78 -2.93
CA ILE A 289 -4.66 -16.04 -3.27
C ILE A 289 -4.46 -16.91 -2.03
N LEU A 290 -3.99 -16.33 -0.92
CA LEU A 290 -3.77 -17.06 0.34
C LEU A 290 -5.06 -17.58 0.97
N GLN A 291 -6.19 -16.89 0.77
CA GLN A 291 -7.50 -17.36 1.25
C GLN A 291 -8.04 -18.52 0.40
N GLU A 292 -7.82 -18.47 -0.90
CA GLU A 292 -8.35 -19.46 -1.85
C GLU A 292 -7.49 -20.72 -1.93
N ILE A 293 -6.17 -20.56 -1.83
CA ILE A 293 -5.21 -21.66 -1.73
C ILE A 293 -5.02 -21.96 -0.24
N LYS A 294 -5.69 -23.01 0.24
CA LYS A 294 -5.58 -23.50 1.62
C LYS A 294 -4.19 -24.10 1.85
N LEU A 295 -3.18 -23.25 2.04
CA LEU A 295 -1.83 -23.69 2.40
C LEU A 295 -1.90 -24.45 3.74
N GLU A 296 -1.30 -25.63 3.80
CA GLU A 296 -1.32 -26.50 5.01
C GLU A 296 -0.44 -25.95 6.14
N ARG A 297 0.27 -24.83 5.94
CA ARG A 297 1.13 -24.19 6.92
C ARG A 297 0.55 -22.84 7.33
N ASP A 298 0.60 -22.54 8.62
CA ASP A 298 0.32 -21.20 9.13
C ASP A 298 1.35 -20.22 8.53
N VAL A 299 0.86 -19.35 7.68
CA VAL A 299 1.64 -18.30 7.03
C VAL A 299 1.61 -17.05 7.93
N TYR A 300 2.18 -17.14 9.14
CA TYR A 300 2.27 -16.02 10.08
C TYR A 300 3.58 -16.03 10.88
#